data_AF-A0A378FW96-F1
#
_entry.id   AF-A0A378FW96-F1
#
_cell.length_a   1.000
_cell.length_b   1.000
_cell.length_c   1.000
_cell.angle_alpha   90.00
_cell.angle_beta   90.00
_cell.angle_gamma   90.00
#
_symmetry.space_group_name_H-M   'P 1'
#
loop_
_entity.id
_entity.type
_entity.pdbx_description
1 polymer ?
#
loop_
_entity_poly.entity_id
_entity_poly.type
_entity_poly.pdbx_seq_one_letter_code
_entity_poly.pdbx_strand_id
1 'polypeptide(L)'
;MNAVINTMAPTKDRIHFEWFGAWENIVGRFIKKTSGKGNDYIAPGWDLQDEAGVGVRAWATLKGESEPRELVLMLSQAQVRNSTLWASDPRQQLAYLAVKRWARLYCPDVILGVYTADEIDEREERVINPAQTEKVTLNEITHSVGDSTSTQEPASNVDSVAHELRERIETADSVDQAKAIRVDIESQKALLGTALYTELKSKAVKRYYLVDAKNKVEAAINSLPNPGDPEAEALFAKAESTLTSSRRHLGDELYDQFRITLDDMKPEYVG
;
A
#
# COMPACT_ATOMS: atom_id res chain seq x y z
N MET A 1 4.23 -4.03 6.23
CA MET A 1 3.54 -4.80 7.30
C MET A 1 4.54 -5.41 8.28
N ASN A 2 5.45 -6.32 7.88
CA ASN A 2 6.43 -6.89 8.82
C ASN A 2 7.32 -5.81 9.49
N ALA A 3 7.73 -4.79 8.73
CA ALA A 3 8.45 -3.64 9.28
C ALA A 3 7.64 -2.86 10.34
N VAL A 4 6.35 -2.62 10.10
CA VAL A 4 5.46 -1.91 11.05
C VAL A 4 5.29 -2.72 12.33
N ILE A 5 5.11 -4.04 12.21
CA ILE A 5 4.98 -4.93 13.38
C ILE A 5 6.28 -4.95 14.18
N ASN A 6 7.44 -5.04 13.52
CA ASN A 6 8.73 -5.01 14.22
C ASN A 6 9.05 -3.66 14.89
N THR A 7 8.47 -2.55 14.41
CA THR A 7 8.70 -1.21 14.97
C THR A 7 7.68 -0.83 16.04
N MET A 8 6.42 -1.22 15.86
CA MET A 8 5.27 -0.74 16.66
C MET A 8 4.72 -1.79 17.62
N ALA A 9 5.06 -3.07 17.47
CA ALA A 9 4.66 -4.06 18.45
C ALA A 9 5.36 -3.79 19.79
N PRO A 10 4.67 -3.94 20.92
CA PRO A 10 5.28 -3.85 22.24
C PRO A 10 6.09 -5.13 22.52
N THR A 11 7.02 -5.49 21.64
CA THR A 11 7.94 -6.61 21.80
C THR A 11 9.30 -6.11 22.31
N LYS A 12 10.01 -6.97 23.04
CA LYS A 12 11.40 -6.74 23.48
C LYS A 12 12.38 -6.95 22.32
N ASP A 13 12.02 -7.85 21.43
CA ASP A 13 12.80 -8.36 20.31
C ASP A 13 11.99 -8.29 19.00
N ARG A 14 12.67 -8.50 17.87
CA ARG A 14 12.01 -8.64 16.56
C ARG A 14 11.39 -10.03 16.46
N ILE A 15 10.39 -10.20 15.57
CA ILE A 15 9.85 -11.54 15.32
C ILE A 15 10.94 -12.46 14.77
N HIS A 16 11.17 -13.55 15.48
CA HIS A 16 12.07 -14.64 15.11
C HIS A 16 11.34 -15.70 14.31
N PHE A 17 12.08 -16.47 13.51
CA PHE A 17 11.55 -17.52 12.67
C PHE A 17 12.40 -18.78 12.73
N GLU A 18 11.73 -19.92 12.68
CA GLU A 18 12.34 -21.23 12.48
C GLU A 18 11.50 -22.01 11.47
N TRP A 19 12.13 -22.42 10.38
CA TRP A 19 11.50 -23.26 9.36
C TRP A 19 11.77 -24.72 9.69
N PHE A 20 10.71 -25.53 9.69
CA PHE A 20 10.80 -26.97 9.99
C PHE A 20 10.08 -27.79 8.91
N GLY A 21 10.40 -29.09 8.88
CA GLY A 21 9.91 -30.03 7.87
C GLY A 21 10.78 -30.08 6.61
N ALA A 22 10.41 -30.97 5.69
CA ALA A 22 11.16 -31.28 4.46
C ALA A 22 10.98 -30.19 3.38
N TRP A 23 11.53 -29.00 3.63
CA TRP A 23 11.46 -27.87 2.70
C TRP A 23 12.13 -28.12 1.35
N GLU A 24 13.04 -29.09 1.27
CA GLU A 24 13.66 -29.60 0.04
C GLU A 24 12.63 -30.17 -0.95
N ASN A 25 11.47 -30.63 -0.47
CA ASN A 25 10.37 -31.10 -1.32
C ASN A 25 9.53 -29.95 -1.88
N ILE A 26 9.80 -28.71 -1.48
CA ILE A 26 9.01 -27.53 -1.80
C ILE A 26 9.86 -26.52 -2.57
N VAL A 27 10.98 -26.10 -1.99
CA VAL A 27 11.81 -25.03 -2.52
C VAL A 27 12.43 -25.44 -3.86
N GLY A 28 12.24 -24.61 -4.88
CA GLY A 28 12.77 -24.85 -6.23
C GLY A 28 11.91 -25.76 -7.11
N ARG A 29 10.83 -26.37 -6.58
CA ARG A 29 9.89 -27.18 -7.36
C ARG A 29 8.75 -26.32 -7.90
N PHE A 30 8.90 -25.79 -9.09
CA PHE A 30 7.84 -25.04 -9.75
C PHE A 30 7.63 -25.47 -11.19
N ILE A 31 6.41 -25.30 -11.67
CA ILE A 31 6.00 -25.61 -13.04
C ILE A 31 5.52 -24.35 -13.74
N LYS A 32 5.77 -24.29 -15.04
CA LYS A 32 5.26 -23.22 -15.90
C LYS A 32 3.83 -23.61 -16.33
N LYS A 33 2.87 -22.74 -16.05
CA LYS A 33 1.47 -22.89 -16.47
C LYS A 33 1.08 -21.75 -17.41
N THR A 34 0.25 -22.04 -18.39
CA THR A 34 -0.32 -21.03 -19.29
C THR A 34 -1.71 -20.64 -18.79
N SER A 35 -1.96 -19.35 -18.62
CA SER A 35 -3.26 -18.78 -18.28
C SER A 35 -4.23 -18.94 -19.45
N GLY A 36 -5.54 -18.92 -19.19
CA GLY A 36 -6.57 -18.90 -20.25
C GLY A 36 -6.46 -17.71 -21.21
N LYS A 37 -5.66 -16.69 -20.89
CA LYS A 37 -5.33 -15.55 -21.75
C LYS A 37 -4.03 -15.73 -22.55
N GLY A 38 -3.42 -16.92 -22.54
CA GLY A 38 -2.18 -17.23 -23.26
C GLY A 38 -0.89 -16.76 -22.58
N ASN A 39 -0.96 -16.16 -21.39
CA ASN A 39 0.22 -15.72 -20.65
C ASN A 39 0.77 -16.84 -19.75
N ASP A 40 2.07 -17.04 -19.78
CA ASP A 40 2.73 -18.00 -18.92
C ASP A 40 3.01 -17.44 -17.52
N TYR A 41 2.84 -18.28 -16.49
CA TYR A 41 3.16 -17.96 -15.10
C TYR A 41 3.77 -19.17 -14.39
N ILE A 42 4.46 -18.92 -13.28
CA ILE A 42 5.07 -19.94 -12.45
C ILE A 42 4.09 -20.34 -11.35
N ALA A 43 3.86 -21.64 -11.19
CA ALA A 43 2.99 -22.22 -10.18
C ALA A 43 3.75 -23.28 -9.34
N PRO A 44 3.30 -23.58 -8.11
CA PRO A 44 3.87 -24.65 -7.30
C PRO A 44 3.86 -25.98 -8.06
N GLY A 45 5.00 -26.68 -8.03
CA GLY A 45 5.21 -28.00 -8.64
C GLY A 45 5.19 -29.15 -7.62
N TRP A 46 4.70 -28.88 -6.42
CA TRP A 46 4.50 -29.84 -5.32
C TRP A 46 3.01 -29.95 -5.00
N ASP A 47 2.64 -31.01 -4.28
CA ASP A 47 1.26 -31.26 -3.86
C ASP A 47 1.08 -31.15 -2.34
N LEU A 48 -0.12 -31.46 -1.83
CA LEU A 48 -0.42 -31.37 -0.40
C LEU A 48 0.33 -32.42 0.44
N GLN A 49 0.75 -33.55 -0.16
CA GLN A 49 1.52 -34.58 0.53
C GLN A 49 2.95 -34.10 0.74
N ASP A 50 3.53 -33.44 -0.25
CA ASP A 50 4.85 -32.79 -0.16
C ASP A 50 4.89 -31.73 0.98
N GLU A 51 3.75 -31.10 1.29
CA GLU A 51 3.62 -30.10 2.36
C GLU A 51 3.47 -30.69 3.77
N ALA A 52 3.34 -32.01 3.90
CA ALA A 52 3.15 -32.66 5.18
C ALA A 52 4.32 -32.39 6.12
N GLY A 53 4.03 -31.83 7.30
CA GLY A 53 5.04 -31.50 8.30
C GLY A 53 5.88 -30.26 7.96
N VAL A 54 5.66 -29.58 6.83
CA VAL A 54 6.38 -28.36 6.44
C VAL A 54 5.70 -27.14 7.04
N GLY A 55 6.47 -26.31 7.74
CA GLY A 55 5.94 -25.12 8.37
C GLY A 55 6.98 -24.12 8.83
N VAL A 56 6.49 -23.06 9.47
CA VAL A 56 7.30 -22.03 10.12
C VAL A 56 6.76 -21.80 11.53
N ARG A 57 7.69 -21.69 12.48
CA ARG A 57 7.43 -21.20 13.83
C ARG A 57 7.88 -19.75 13.89
N ALA A 58 7.00 -18.87 14.35
CA ALA A 58 7.27 -17.45 14.52
C ALA A 58 7.01 -17.05 15.97
N TRP A 59 7.91 -16.29 16.59
CA TRP A 59 7.76 -15.87 17.98
C TRP A 59 8.43 -14.53 18.27
N ALA A 60 7.97 -13.88 19.34
CA ALA A 60 8.61 -12.72 19.94
C ALA A 60 8.19 -12.62 21.42
N THR A 61 8.98 -11.94 22.23
CA THR A 61 8.66 -11.69 23.64
C THR A 61 8.00 -10.33 23.80
N LEU A 62 6.83 -10.27 24.44
CA LEU A 62 6.16 -9.00 24.73
C LEU A 62 6.85 -8.26 25.90
N LYS A 63 6.79 -6.92 25.89
CA LYS A 63 7.20 -6.08 27.02
C LYS A 63 6.32 -6.45 28.23
N GLY A 64 6.95 -6.65 29.38
CA GLY A 64 6.28 -7.13 30.60
C GLY A 64 6.16 -8.66 30.73
N GLU A 65 6.36 -9.43 29.66
CA GLU A 65 6.33 -10.91 29.70
C GLU A 65 7.75 -11.50 29.78
N SER A 66 7.91 -12.63 30.47
CA SER A 66 9.18 -13.38 30.54
C SER A 66 9.29 -14.48 29.49
N GLU A 67 8.16 -15.01 29.03
CA GLU A 67 8.10 -16.11 28.05
C GLU A 67 7.71 -15.59 26.67
N PRO A 68 8.29 -16.14 25.59
CA PRO A 68 7.94 -15.74 24.24
C PRO A 68 6.56 -16.25 23.84
N ARG A 69 5.82 -15.45 23.07
CA ARG A 69 4.58 -15.89 22.42
C ARG A 69 4.93 -16.53 21.09
N GLU A 70 4.56 -17.80 20.93
CA GLU A 70 4.84 -18.56 19.71
C GLU A 70 3.59 -18.75 18.84
N LEU A 71 3.80 -18.82 17.53
CA LEU A 71 2.82 -19.25 16.54
C LEU A 71 3.48 -20.24 15.58
N VAL A 72 2.92 -21.44 15.49
CA VAL A 72 3.29 -22.43 14.48
C VAL A 72 2.30 -22.38 13.34
N LEU A 73 2.80 -22.26 12.10
CA LEU A 73 2.00 -22.21 10.89
C LEU A 73 2.48 -23.26 9.89
N MET A 74 1.58 -24.18 9.54
CA MET A 74 1.85 -25.18 8.51
C MET A 74 1.65 -24.60 7.11
N LEU A 75 2.46 -25.03 6.14
CA LEU A 75 2.32 -24.62 4.74
C LEU A 75 0.96 -25.04 4.17
N SER A 76 0.46 -26.20 4.59
CA SER A 76 -0.88 -26.71 4.23
C SER A 76 -2.03 -25.83 4.73
N GLN A 77 -1.83 -25.03 5.79
CA GLN A 77 -2.82 -24.08 6.29
C GLN A 77 -2.87 -22.77 5.48
N ALA A 78 -1.95 -22.57 4.54
CA ALA A 78 -1.94 -21.42 3.63
C ALA A 78 -2.77 -21.71 2.36
N GLN A 79 -4.09 -21.84 2.52
CA GLN A 79 -5.00 -22.25 1.43
C GLN A 79 -5.08 -21.26 0.26
N VAL A 80 -5.05 -19.95 0.54
CA VAL A 80 -5.17 -18.90 -0.50
C VAL A 80 -3.78 -18.44 -0.94
N ARG A 81 -3.38 -18.83 -2.16
CA ARG A 81 -2.04 -18.57 -2.73
C ARG A 81 -2.11 -17.78 -4.05
N ASN A 82 -2.66 -16.57 -3.99
CA ASN A 82 -2.93 -15.74 -5.17
C ASN A 82 -1.68 -15.07 -5.79
N SER A 83 -0.48 -15.38 -5.31
CA SER A 83 0.79 -14.82 -5.79
C SER A 83 1.65 -15.93 -6.38
N THR A 84 2.24 -15.68 -7.55
CA THR A 84 3.25 -16.58 -8.16
C THR A 84 4.48 -16.74 -7.26
N LEU A 85 4.71 -15.81 -6.32
CA LEU A 85 5.76 -15.91 -5.31
C LEU A 85 5.58 -17.10 -4.37
N TRP A 86 4.37 -17.65 -4.23
CA TRP A 86 4.20 -18.89 -3.49
C TRP A 86 4.93 -20.06 -4.14
N ALA A 87 5.21 -20.01 -5.44
CA ALA A 87 5.99 -21.02 -6.15
C ALA A 87 7.49 -20.75 -6.07
N SER A 88 7.91 -19.50 -6.27
CA SER A 88 9.34 -19.13 -6.35
C SER A 88 9.98 -18.88 -4.98
N ASP A 89 9.23 -18.37 -4.01
CA ASP A 89 9.71 -18.04 -2.66
C ASP A 89 8.67 -18.39 -1.57
N PRO A 90 8.36 -19.68 -1.38
CA PRO A 90 7.35 -20.14 -0.43
C PRO A 90 7.72 -19.87 1.04
N ARG A 91 9.02 -19.89 1.38
CA ARG A 91 9.49 -19.66 2.75
C ARG A 91 9.17 -18.25 3.22
N GLN A 92 9.44 -17.25 2.38
CA GLN A 92 9.16 -15.86 2.70
C GLN A 92 7.66 -15.59 2.77
N GLN A 93 6.87 -16.14 1.82
CA GLN A 93 5.42 -16.00 1.83
C GLN A 93 4.80 -16.57 3.11
N LEU A 94 5.25 -17.75 3.54
CA LEU A 94 4.75 -18.37 4.77
C LEU A 94 5.15 -17.58 6.02
N ALA A 95 6.39 -17.07 6.08
CA ALA A 95 6.85 -16.22 7.18
C ALA A 95 6.01 -14.93 7.30
N TYR A 96 5.72 -14.25 6.19
CA TYR A 96 4.87 -13.05 6.21
C TYR A 96 3.44 -13.35 6.65
N LEU A 97 2.90 -14.50 6.25
CA LEU A 97 1.59 -14.94 6.72
C LEU A 97 1.61 -15.25 8.23
N ALA A 98 2.68 -15.88 8.73
CA ALA A 98 2.87 -16.17 10.14
C ALA A 98 2.93 -14.89 10.97
N VAL A 99 3.74 -13.91 10.58
CA VAL A 99 3.80 -12.58 11.21
C VAL A 99 2.42 -11.94 11.31
N LYS A 100 1.68 -11.93 10.19
CA LYS A 100 0.36 -11.32 10.13
C LYS A 100 -0.64 -12.01 11.06
N ARG A 101 -0.57 -13.34 11.20
CA ARG A 101 -1.41 -14.11 12.13
C ARG A 101 -0.98 -13.90 13.58
N TRP A 102 0.33 -13.91 13.85
CA TRP A 102 0.89 -13.69 15.17
C TRP A 102 0.51 -12.31 15.72
N ALA A 103 0.72 -11.26 14.94
CA ALA A 103 0.38 -9.90 15.35
C ALA A 103 -1.14 -9.71 15.51
N ARG A 104 -1.99 -10.41 14.78
CA ARG A 104 -3.44 -10.38 15.03
C ARG A 104 -3.84 -11.01 16.36
N LEU A 105 -3.10 -12.01 16.81
CA LEU A 105 -3.38 -12.70 18.07
C LEU A 105 -2.85 -11.91 19.27
N TYR A 106 -1.66 -11.32 19.15
CA TYR A 106 -0.94 -10.77 20.29
C TYR A 106 -0.76 -9.24 20.27
N CYS A 107 -0.87 -8.61 19.10
CA CYS A 107 -0.74 -7.16 18.93
C CYS A 107 -1.82 -6.60 17.97
N PRO A 108 -3.13 -6.88 18.21
CA PRO A 108 -4.19 -6.54 17.27
C PRO A 108 -4.24 -5.04 16.97
N ASP A 109 -3.95 -4.21 17.97
CA ASP A 109 -3.99 -2.74 17.90
C ASP A 109 -2.98 -2.18 16.87
N VAL A 110 -1.84 -2.85 16.69
CA VAL A 110 -0.81 -2.50 15.69
C VAL A 110 -1.29 -2.76 14.26
N ILE A 111 -2.10 -3.80 14.06
CA ILE A 111 -2.62 -4.16 12.74
C ILE A 111 -3.90 -3.40 12.41
N LEU A 112 -4.72 -3.11 13.42
CA LEU A 112 -6.01 -2.43 13.27
C LEU A 112 -5.87 -0.90 13.32
N GLY A 113 -4.68 -0.37 13.59
CA GLY A 113 -4.40 1.07 13.55
C GLY A 113 -5.04 1.84 14.71
N VAL A 114 -5.25 1.16 15.85
CA VAL A 114 -5.90 1.75 17.03
C VAL A 114 -4.93 2.60 17.86
N TYR A 115 -3.62 2.54 17.59
CA TYR A 115 -2.66 3.43 18.23
C TYR A 115 -2.58 4.78 17.55
N THR A 116 -3.08 5.82 18.21
CA THR A 116 -2.52 7.18 18.06
C THR A 116 -1.21 7.24 18.84
N ALA A 117 -0.16 7.84 18.26
CA ALA A 117 1.19 7.91 18.83
C ALA A 117 1.29 8.48 20.26
N ASP A 118 0.21 9.09 20.76
CA ASP A 118 0.11 9.64 22.12
C ASP A 118 -0.09 8.61 23.24
N GLU A 119 -0.41 7.33 22.95
CA GLU A 119 -0.72 6.34 24.00
C GLU A 119 0.46 5.46 24.44
N ILE A 120 1.63 5.54 23.78
CA ILE A 120 2.73 4.57 23.97
C ILE A 120 3.97 5.19 24.64
N ASP A 121 4.14 6.51 24.59
CA ASP A 121 5.17 7.17 25.41
C ASP A 121 4.58 7.54 26.77
N GLU A 122 4.94 6.79 27.81
CA GLU A 122 5.02 7.38 29.16
C GLU A 122 6.07 8.50 29.08
N ARG A 123 5.60 9.71 28.79
CA ARG A 123 6.45 10.90 28.79
C ARG A 123 6.94 11.10 30.21
N GLU A 124 8.23 10.85 30.47
CA GLU A 124 8.84 11.30 31.72
C GLU A 124 8.67 12.82 31.82
N GLU A 125 8.00 13.29 32.87
CA GLU A 125 7.73 14.71 33.09
C GLU A 125 9.04 15.50 33.13
N ARG A 126 9.26 16.32 32.09
CA ARG A 126 10.44 17.16 32.00
C ARG A 126 10.32 18.27 33.04
N VAL A 127 11.20 18.27 34.05
CA VAL A 127 11.25 19.32 35.08
C VAL A 127 11.55 20.67 34.40
N ILE A 128 10.55 21.55 34.37
CA ILE A 128 10.59 22.85 33.67
C ILE A 128 11.27 23.96 34.48
N ASN A 129 11.72 23.67 35.71
CA ASN A 129 12.38 24.65 36.57
C ASN A 129 13.57 24.02 37.31
N PRO A 130 14.78 24.03 36.71
CA PRO A 130 15.99 23.76 37.50
C PRO A 130 16.17 24.89 38.52
N ALA A 131 16.30 24.56 39.80
CA ALA A 131 16.65 25.52 40.83
C ALA A 131 17.96 26.23 40.45
N GLN A 132 17.93 27.57 40.50
CA GLN A 132 19.03 28.43 40.07
C GLN A 132 20.31 28.10 40.86
N THR A 133 21.31 27.52 40.18
CA THR A 133 22.68 27.45 40.70
C THR A 133 23.46 28.68 40.25
N GLU A 134 24.21 29.20 41.21
CA GLU A 134 24.89 30.49 41.30
C GLU A 134 25.78 30.90 40.12
N LYS A 135 25.59 32.17 39.72
CA LYS A 135 26.51 33.14 39.09
C LYS A 135 27.87 32.61 38.59
N VAL A 136 28.06 32.60 37.26
CA VAL A 136 29.38 32.68 36.63
C VAL A 136 29.41 33.91 35.70
N THR A 137 30.48 34.70 35.87
CA THR A 137 30.68 36.07 35.37
C THR A 137 31.15 36.14 33.90
N LEU A 138 30.84 37.28 33.27
CA LEU A 138 30.75 37.50 31.82
C LEU A 138 32.07 37.73 31.05
N ASN A 139 33.21 37.21 31.49
CA ASN A 139 34.48 37.44 30.79
C ASN A 139 35.32 36.17 30.74
N GLU A 140 35.06 35.30 29.76
CA GLU A 140 36.09 34.38 29.25
C GLU A 140 35.75 33.86 27.83
N ILE A 141 36.29 34.58 26.85
CA ILE A 141 37.06 34.03 25.72
C ILE A 141 36.29 33.34 24.58
N THR A 142 35.99 34.18 23.59
CA THR A 142 36.20 34.01 22.15
C THR A 142 37.27 32.97 21.77
N HIS A 143 36.92 32.09 20.82
CA HIS A 143 37.71 31.04 20.14
C HIS A 143 37.51 29.59 20.62
N SER A 144 36.51 28.93 20.04
CA SER A 144 36.68 27.56 19.53
C SER A 144 35.77 27.33 18.32
N VAL A 145 36.37 27.40 17.13
CA VAL A 145 35.84 26.71 15.95
C VAL A 145 36.02 25.22 16.23
N GLY A 146 34.91 24.47 16.25
CA GLY A 146 34.91 23.04 16.57
C GLY A 146 33.55 22.43 16.27
N ASP A 147 33.40 22.01 15.00
CA ASP A 147 32.55 20.96 14.46
C ASP A 147 31.41 20.39 15.33
N SER A 148 30.19 20.57 14.83
CA SER A 148 29.10 19.59 14.98
C SER A 148 28.22 19.69 13.75
N THR A 149 28.75 19.17 12.65
CA THR A 149 27.97 18.80 11.46
C THR A 149 26.92 17.76 11.88
N SER A 150 25.71 18.21 12.21
CA SER A 150 24.56 17.31 12.38
C SER A 150 23.86 17.17 11.04
N THR A 151 24.30 16.17 10.28
CA THR A 151 23.75 15.79 8.98
C THR A 151 22.38 15.13 9.18
N GLN A 152 21.32 15.92 9.32
CA GLN A 152 19.91 15.48 9.21
C GLN A 152 19.20 16.33 8.15
N GLU A 153 19.56 16.16 6.86
CA GLU A 153 18.86 16.81 5.74
C GLU A 153 18.25 15.89 4.65
N PRO A 154 18.54 14.57 4.52
CA PRO A 154 17.98 13.83 3.38
C PRO A 154 16.52 13.37 3.58
N ALA A 155 16.04 13.20 4.82
CA ALA A 155 14.71 12.63 5.08
C ALA A 155 13.55 13.62 4.84
N SER A 156 13.72 14.90 5.24
CA SER A 156 12.68 15.94 5.07
C SER A 156 12.42 16.27 3.59
N ASN A 157 13.46 16.19 2.75
CA ASN A 157 13.35 16.46 1.32
C ASN A 157 12.56 15.35 0.59
N VAL A 158 12.82 14.07 0.89
CA VAL A 158 12.09 12.95 0.27
C VAL A 158 10.61 12.97 0.64
N ASP A 159 10.27 13.27 1.89
CA ASP A 159 8.89 13.35 2.34
C ASP A 159 8.14 14.54 1.71
N SER A 160 8.81 15.69 1.55
CA SER A 160 8.25 16.86 0.83
C SER A 160 7.93 16.52 -0.62
N VAL A 161 8.90 15.95 -1.33
CA VAL A 161 8.74 15.55 -2.74
C VAL A 161 7.62 14.50 -2.89
N ALA A 162 7.54 13.53 -1.98
CA ALA A 162 6.46 12.55 -2.00
C ALA A 162 5.09 13.19 -1.73
N HIS A 163 5.01 14.19 -0.85
CA HIS A 163 3.78 14.93 -0.58
C HIS A 163 3.30 15.72 -1.81
N GLU A 164 4.20 16.49 -2.44
CA GLU A 164 3.91 17.24 -3.67
C GLU A 164 3.45 16.31 -4.80
N LEU A 165 4.08 15.15 -4.97
CA LEU A 165 3.65 14.17 -5.97
C LEU A 165 2.26 13.60 -5.64
N ARG A 166 1.92 13.36 -4.38
CA ARG A 166 0.57 12.92 -3.99
C ARG A 166 -0.48 13.97 -4.33
N GLU A 167 -0.21 15.23 -4.00
CA GLU A 167 -1.12 16.35 -4.31
C GLU A 167 -1.31 16.53 -5.82
N ARG A 168 -0.23 16.49 -6.60
CA ARG A 168 -0.30 16.54 -8.07
C ARG A 168 -1.10 15.38 -8.65
N ILE A 169 -0.95 14.17 -8.11
CA ILE A 169 -1.77 13.01 -8.53
C ILE A 169 -3.24 13.26 -8.21
N GLU A 170 -3.57 13.79 -7.04
CA GLU A 170 -4.96 14.00 -6.63
C GLU A 170 -5.64 15.10 -7.44
N THR A 171 -4.91 16.15 -7.78
CA THR A 171 -5.43 17.32 -8.52
C THR A 171 -5.45 17.14 -10.04
N ALA A 172 -4.73 16.15 -10.58
CA ALA A 172 -4.66 15.95 -12.03
C ALA A 172 -6.04 15.73 -12.66
N ASP A 173 -6.43 16.61 -13.57
CA ASP A 173 -7.76 16.63 -14.21
C ASP A 173 -7.72 16.22 -15.69
N SER A 174 -6.52 16.02 -16.23
CA SER A 174 -6.31 15.58 -17.62
C SER A 174 -5.41 14.35 -17.72
N VAL A 175 -5.64 13.60 -18.80
CA VAL A 175 -4.86 12.42 -19.16
C VAL A 175 -3.38 12.78 -19.34
N ASP A 176 -3.08 13.96 -19.88
CA ASP A 176 -1.70 14.38 -20.14
C ASP A 176 -0.97 14.84 -18.88
N GLN A 177 -1.63 15.53 -17.95
CA GLN A 177 -1.07 15.77 -16.61
C GLN A 177 -0.76 14.46 -15.90
N ALA A 178 -1.68 13.48 -15.92
CA ALA A 178 -1.47 12.19 -15.28
C ALA A 178 -0.28 11.42 -15.90
N LYS A 179 -0.08 11.51 -17.23
CA LYS A 179 1.11 10.97 -17.90
C LYS A 179 2.39 11.70 -17.47
N ALA A 180 2.38 13.03 -17.44
CA ALA A 180 3.53 13.84 -17.04
C ALA A 180 3.97 13.51 -15.60
N ILE A 181 3.01 13.41 -14.67
CA ILE A 181 3.28 13.01 -13.29
C ILE A 181 3.92 11.62 -13.22
N ARG A 182 3.49 10.67 -14.05
CA ARG A 182 4.10 9.34 -14.09
C ARG A 182 5.55 9.38 -14.58
N VAL A 183 5.87 10.25 -15.54
CA VAL A 183 7.25 10.47 -16.00
C VAL A 183 8.09 11.06 -14.88
N ASP A 184 7.56 12.05 -14.15
CA ASP A 184 8.25 12.66 -13.01
C ASP A 184 8.52 11.67 -11.88
N ILE A 185 7.56 10.78 -11.58
CA ILE A 185 7.75 9.71 -10.59
C ILE A 185 8.87 8.75 -11.02
N GLU A 186 8.98 8.45 -12.32
CA GLU A 186 10.03 7.57 -12.84
C GLU A 186 11.42 8.23 -12.78
N SER A 187 11.52 9.53 -13.05
CA SER A 187 12.80 10.26 -12.97
C SER A 187 13.32 10.37 -11.53
N GLN A 188 12.42 10.40 -10.55
CA GLN A 188 12.75 10.51 -9.12
C GLN A 188 12.84 9.16 -8.39
N LYS A 189 12.82 8.04 -9.11
CA LYS A 189 12.83 6.68 -8.54
C LYS A 189 13.99 6.43 -7.56
N ALA A 190 15.18 6.95 -7.87
CA ALA A 190 16.36 6.79 -7.00
C ALA A 190 16.20 7.54 -5.68
N LEU A 191 15.58 8.72 -5.71
CA LEU A 191 15.33 9.58 -4.54
C LEU A 191 14.21 9.01 -3.64
N LEU A 192 13.11 8.57 -4.25
CA LEU A 192 11.93 8.08 -3.53
C LEU A 192 12.14 6.71 -2.86
N GLY A 193 13.09 5.92 -3.36
CA GLY A 193 13.24 4.52 -2.97
C GLY A 193 12.05 3.66 -3.42
N THR A 194 12.19 2.33 -3.26
CA THR A 194 11.26 1.35 -3.86
C THR A 194 9.83 1.47 -3.34
N ALA A 195 9.66 1.77 -2.06
CA ALA A 195 8.34 1.81 -1.41
C ALA A 195 7.49 2.98 -1.92
N LEU A 196 7.99 4.22 -1.79
CA LEU A 196 7.28 5.43 -2.22
C LEU A 196 7.09 5.45 -3.74
N TYR A 197 8.12 5.06 -4.51
CA TYR A 197 7.98 4.95 -5.96
C TYR A 197 6.83 4.02 -6.37
N THR A 198 6.71 2.85 -5.74
CA THR A 198 5.65 1.89 -6.07
C THR A 198 4.27 2.40 -5.67
N GLU A 199 4.16 3.05 -4.51
CA GLU A 199 2.93 3.70 -4.04
C GLU A 199 2.46 4.78 -5.01
N LEU A 200 3.34 5.77 -5.29
CA LEU A 200 3.05 6.92 -6.14
C LEU A 200 2.74 6.49 -7.56
N LYS A 201 3.50 5.53 -8.11
CA LYS A 201 3.21 4.96 -9.43
C LYS A 201 1.85 4.30 -9.48
N SER A 202 1.47 3.52 -8.46
CA SER A 202 0.15 2.90 -8.39
C SER A 202 -0.97 3.94 -8.33
N LYS A 203 -0.80 4.99 -7.50
CA LYS A 203 -1.75 6.10 -7.40
C LYS A 203 -1.88 6.88 -8.72
N ALA A 204 -0.77 7.21 -9.37
CA ALA A 204 -0.76 7.90 -10.66
C ALA A 204 -1.47 7.09 -11.74
N VAL A 205 -1.25 5.77 -11.78
CA VAL A 205 -1.97 4.87 -12.72
C VAL A 205 -3.46 4.85 -12.44
N LYS A 206 -3.88 4.77 -11.17
CA LYS A 206 -5.31 4.83 -10.82
C LYS A 206 -5.94 6.16 -11.25
N ARG A 207 -5.27 7.29 -10.98
CA ARG A 207 -5.75 8.60 -11.39
C ARG A 207 -5.88 8.71 -12.90
N TYR A 208 -4.89 8.25 -13.65
CA TYR A 208 -4.94 8.23 -15.11
C TYR A 208 -6.22 7.53 -15.62
N TYR A 209 -6.52 6.33 -15.11
CA TYR A 209 -7.72 5.60 -15.55
C TYR A 209 -9.02 6.24 -15.08
N LEU A 210 -9.03 6.88 -13.91
CA LEU A 210 -10.19 7.66 -13.45
C LEU A 210 -10.48 8.81 -14.41
N VAL A 211 -9.47 9.62 -14.75
CA VAL A 211 -9.61 10.76 -15.65
C VAL A 211 -9.97 10.31 -17.07
N ASP A 212 -9.33 9.26 -17.59
CA ASP A 212 -9.66 8.70 -18.91
C ASP A 212 -11.11 8.18 -18.97
N ALA A 213 -11.56 7.45 -17.93
CA ALA A 213 -12.93 6.98 -17.84
C ALA A 213 -13.94 8.14 -17.76
N LYS A 214 -13.62 9.17 -16.94
CA LYS A 214 -14.44 10.38 -16.83
C LYS A 214 -14.57 11.07 -18.19
N ASN A 215 -13.45 11.32 -18.87
CA ASN A 215 -13.44 11.99 -20.17
C ASN A 215 -14.21 11.19 -21.23
N LYS A 216 -14.16 9.85 -21.19
CA LYS A 216 -14.93 9.00 -22.12
C LYS A 216 -16.43 9.11 -21.89
N VAL A 217 -16.87 9.14 -20.63
CA VAL A 217 -18.29 9.31 -20.31
C VAL A 217 -18.75 10.72 -20.68
N GLU A 218 -17.99 11.75 -20.31
CA GLU A 218 -18.30 13.13 -20.70
C GLU A 218 -18.34 13.30 -22.22
N ALA A 219 -17.39 12.73 -22.95
CA ALA A 219 -17.40 12.77 -24.41
C ALA A 219 -18.62 12.05 -25.00
N ALA A 220 -19.04 10.93 -24.43
CA ALA A 220 -20.23 10.22 -24.87
C ALA A 220 -21.51 11.04 -24.63
N ILE A 221 -21.63 11.69 -23.47
CA ILE A 221 -22.75 12.57 -23.12
C ILE A 221 -22.75 13.84 -24.00
N ASN A 222 -21.61 14.48 -24.18
CA ASN A 222 -21.48 15.71 -24.98
C ASN A 222 -21.66 15.46 -26.49
N SER A 223 -21.54 14.21 -26.94
CA SER A 223 -21.78 13.81 -28.33
C SER A 223 -23.22 13.36 -28.59
N LEU A 224 -24.12 13.47 -27.60
CA LEU A 224 -25.52 13.14 -27.80
C LEU A 224 -26.17 14.15 -28.77
N PRO A 225 -26.93 13.67 -29.77
CA PRO A 225 -27.65 14.54 -30.69
C PRO A 225 -28.87 15.16 -30.01
N ASN A 226 -29.67 15.92 -30.76
CA ASN A 226 -30.90 16.48 -30.22
C ASN A 226 -31.93 15.35 -29.96
N PRO A 227 -32.75 15.49 -28.91
CA PRO A 227 -33.93 14.65 -28.69
C PRO A 227 -34.78 14.54 -29.97
N GLY A 228 -35.02 13.31 -30.44
CA GLY A 228 -35.81 13.02 -31.65
C GLY A 228 -35.00 12.77 -32.94
N ASP A 229 -33.67 12.89 -32.93
CA ASP A 229 -32.84 12.42 -34.04
C ASP A 229 -32.94 10.88 -34.19
N PRO A 230 -32.89 10.32 -35.41
CA PRO A 230 -32.99 8.87 -35.63
C PRO A 230 -31.92 8.03 -34.90
N GLU A 231 -30.77 8.64 -34.59
CA GLU A 231 -29.66 8.00 -33.89
C GLU A 231 -29.63 8.32 -32.38
N ALA A 232 -30.54 9.16 -31.88
CA ALA A 232 -30.53 9.66 -30.50
C ALA A 232 -30.64 8.54 -29.45
N GLU A 233 -31.61 7.64 -29.62
CA GLU A 233 -31.82 6.49 -28.72
C GLU A 233 -30.59 5.56 -28.69
N ALA A 234 -30.01 5.28 -29.87
CA ALA A 234 -28.84 4.42 -29.99
C ALA A 234 -27.58 5.03 -29.37
N LEU A 235 -27.36 6.33 -29.55
CA LEU A 235 -26.23 7.04 -28.94
C LEU A 235 -26.42 7.23 -27.43
N PHE A 236 -27.65 7.40 -26.96
CA PHE A 236 -27.97 7.44 -25.54
C PHE A 236 -27.67 6.09 -24.86
N ALA A 237 -28.13 4.98 -25.44
CA ALA A 237 -27.80 3.64 -24.95
C ALA A 237 -26.28 3.37 -24.95
N LYS A 238 -25.55 3.91 -25.93
CA LYS A 238 -24.08 3.84 -25.96
C LYS A 238 -23.44 4.64 -24.81
N ALA A 239 -23.99 5.80 -24.44
CA ALA A 239 -23.54 6.56 -23.28
C ALA A 239 -23.76 5.78 -21.97
N GLU A 240 -24.93 5.17 -21.78
CA GLU A 240 -25.23 4.30 -20.63
C GLU A 240 -24.28 3.09 -20.55
N SER A 241 -24.02 2.44 -21.68
CA SER A 241 -23.05 1.33 -21.76
C SER A 241 -21.63 1.80 -21.43
N THR A 242 -21.24 2.99 -21.90
CA THR A 242 -19.92 3.56 -21.63
C THR A 242 -19.75 3.84 -20.14
N LEU A 243 -20.76 4.43 -19.49
CA LEU A 243 -20.79 4.64 -18.05
C LEU A 243 -20.68 3.33 -17.27
N THR A 244 -21.48 2.33 -17.64
CA THR A 244 -21.49 1.01 -17.00
C THR A 244 -20.12 0.33 -17.06
N SER A 245 -19.48 0.35 -18.24
CA SER A 245 -18.14 -0.22 -18.43
C SER A 245 -17.04 0.55 -17.67
N SER A 246 -17.26 1.85 -17.43
CA SER A 246 -16.32 2.76 -16.76
C SER A 246 -16.41 2.71 -15.23
N ARG A 247 -17.45 2.10 -14.66
CA ARG A 247 -17.74 2.07 -13.21
C ARG A 247 -16.53 1.70 -12.34
N ARG A 248 -15.76 0.69 -12.76
CA ARG A 248 -14.57 0.22 -12.02
C ARG A 248 -13.55 1.33 -11.77
N HIS A 249 -13.43 2.29 -12.68
CA HIS A 249 -12.43 3.36 -12.64
C HIS A 249 -12.98 4.66 -12.05
N LEU A 250 -14.27 4.93 -12.23
CA LEU A 250 -14.94 6.11 -11.67
C LEU A 250 -15.14 6.03 -10.15
N GLY A 251 -15.33 4.82 -9.61
CA GLY A 251 -15.80 4.64 -8.23
C GLY A 251 -17.29 4.93 -8.11
N ASP A 252 -17.89 4.59 -6.97
CA ASP A 252 -19.35 4.64 -6.82
C ASP A 252 -19.90 6.08 -6.83
N GLU A 253 -19.22 7.04 -6.18
CA GLU A 253 -19.68 8.42 -6.08
C GLU A 253 -19.79 9.11 -7.46
N LEU A 254 -18.71 9.09 -8.25
CA LEU A 254 -18.70 9.72 -9.58
C LEU A 254 -19.57 8.93 -10.57
N TYR A 255 -19.65 7.60 -10.44
CA TYR A 255 -20.56 6.80 -11.23
C TYR A 255 -22.02 7.18 -10.97
N ASP A 256 -22.42 7.33 -9.71
CA ASP A 256 -23.78 7.72 -9.34
C ASP A 256 -24.13 9.12 -9.83
N GLN A 257 -23.19 10.07 -9.80
CA GLN A 257 -23.39 11.40 -10.37
C GLN A 257 -23.75 11.33 -11.87
N PHE A 258 -22.93 10.63 -12.67
CA PHE A 258 -23.23 10.47 -14.10
C PHE A 258 -24.50 9.65 -14.36
N ARG A 259 -24.77 8.64 -13.52
CA ARG A 259 -25.98 7.83 -13.63
C ARG A 259 -27.23 8.69 -13.42
N ILE A 260 -27.25 9.52 -12.37
CA ILE A 260 -28.35 10.44 -12.10
C ILE A 260 -28.54 11.40 -13.28
N THR A 261 -27.45 11.98 -13.82
CA THR A 261 -27.53 12.86 -14.99
C THR A 261 -28.15 12.15 -16.20
N LEU A 262 -27.75 10.91 -16.50
CA LEU A 262 -28.35 10.14 -17.58
C LEU A 262 -29.82 9.78 -17.27
N ASP A 263 -30.14 9.35 -16.05
CA ASP A 263 -31.50 9.01 -15.65
C ASP A 263 -32.45 10.22 -15.82
N ASP A 264 -32.00 11.44 -15.49
CA ASP A 264 -32.75 12.68 -15.67
C ASP A 264 -32.97 13.04 -17.14
N MET A 265 -31.98 12.79 -18.02
CA MET A 265 -32.07 13.06 -19.46
C MET A 265 -32.88 11.99 -20.22
N LYS A 266 -32.97 10.77 -19.67
CA LYS A 266 -33.55 9.59 -20.34
C LYS A 266 -34.93 9.80 -20.95
N PRO A 267 -35.89 10.50 -20.31
CA PRO A 267 -37.23 10.72 -20.88
C PRO A 267 -37.23 11.51 -22.19
N GLU A 268 -36.19 12.31 -22.45
CA GLU A 268 -36.07 13.10 -23.69
C GLU A 268 -35.54 12.25 -24.85
N TYR A 269 -34.76 11.20 -24.57
CA TYR A 269 -34.06 10.40 -25.57
C TYR A 269 -34.70 9.03 -25.83
N VAL A 270 -35.47 8.52 -24.86
CA VAL A 270 -36.13 7.22 -24.91
C VAL A 270 -37.60 7.44 -24.56
N GLY A 271 -38.37 7.90 -25.55
CA GLY A 271 -39.79 8.27 -25.43
C GLY A 271 -40.61 7.78 -26.60
#